data_AF-A0A957NX77-F1
#
_entry.id   AF-A0A957NX77-F1
#
_cell.length_a   1.000
_cell.length_b   1.000
_cell.length_c   1.000
_cell.angle_alpha   90.00
_cell.angle_beta   90.00
_cell.angle_gamma   90.00
#
_symmetry.space_group_name_H-M   'P 1'
#
loop_
_entity.id
_entity.type
_entity.pdbx_description
1 polymer ?
#
loop_
_entity_poly.entity_id
_entity_poly.type
_entity_poly.pdbx_seq_one_letter_code
_entity_poly.pdbx_strand_id
1 'polypeptide(L)' 'MLYIDKCSPYVKQESEELEDGIIARLNPQSGKIENLEVLFFSTRLLRNNLFSLPVEADLRLAV' A
#
# COMPACT_ATOMS: atom_id res chain seq x y z
N MET A 1 0.53 10.55 -5.46
CA MET A 1 0.31 9.18 -4.97
C MET A 1 1.57 8.74 -4.25
N LEU A 2 1.43 7.87 -3.25
CA LEU A 2 2.55 7.20 -2.59
C LEU A 2 2.47 5.72 -2.95
N TYR A 3 3.59 5.13 -3.34
CA TYR A 3 3.72 3.70 -3.63
C TYR A 3 4.71 3.09 -2.65
N ILE A 4 4.32 1.97 -2.05
CA ILE A 4 5.18 1.18 -1.16
C ILE A 4 5.24 -0.23 -1.75
N ASP A 5 6.34 -0.52 -2.43
CA ASP A 5 6.47 -1.71 -3.27
C ASP A 5 7.51 -2.67 -2.71
N LYS A 6 7.12 -3.93 -2.47
CA LYS A 6 8.08 -5.03 -2.17
C LYS A 6 8.61 -5.68 -3.45
N CYS A 7 7.83 -5.63 -4.53
CA CYS A 7 8.21 -6.13 -5.85
C CYS A 7 7.61 -5.25 -6.96
N SER A 8 8.09 -5.41 -8.19
CA SER A 8 7.49 -4.72 -9.33
C SER A 8 6.08 -5.24 -9.59
N PRO A 9 5.11 -4.36 -9.91
CA PRO A 9 3.73 -4.76 -10.13
C PRO A 9 3.61 -5.69 -11.35
N TYR A 10 2.68 -6.65 -11.28
CA TYR A 10 2.41 -7.61 -12.36
C TYR A 10 0.91 -7.91 -12.50
N VAL A 11 0.51 -8.33 -13.70
CA VAL A 11 -0.91 -8.43 -14.11
C VAL A 11 -1.76 -9.35 -13.24
N LYS A 12 -1.16 -10.42 -12.70
CA LYS A 12 -1.88 -11.42 -11.90
C LYS A 12 -2.12 -11.00 -10.44
N GLN A 13 -1.56 -9.88 -9.99
CA GLN A 13 -1.81 -9.41 -8.63
C GLN A 13 -3.28 -9.09 -8.45
N GLU A 14 -3.83 -9.59 -7.35
CA GLU A 14 -5.17 -9.19 -6.93
C GLU A 14 -5.10 -7.82 -6.27
N SER A 15 -6.15 -7.02 -6.39
CA SER A 15 -6.23 -5.69 -5.78
C SER A 15 -7.41 -5.62 -4.82
N GLU A 16 -7.16 -5.12 -3.63
CA GLU A 16 -8.16 -4.92 -2.58
C GLU A 16 -8.08 -3.49 -2.07
N GLU A 17 -9.22 -2.80 -2.00
CA GLU A 17 -9.32 -1.50 -1.35
C GLU A 17 -9.52 -1.71 0.15
N LEU A 18 -8.54 -1.30 0.96
CA LEU A 18 -8.56 -1.48 2.41
C LEU A 18 -9.32 -0.35 3.13
N GLU A 19 -9.19 0.87 2.59
CA GLU A 19 -9.86 2.09 3.05
C GLU A 19 -9.90 3.07 1.87
N ASP A 20 -10.70 4.12 1.95
CA ASP A 20 -10.78 5.18 0.92
C ASP A 20 -9.38 5.61 0.48
N GLY A 21 -9.06 5.35 -0.78
CA GLY A 21 -7.78 5.72 -1.37
C GLY A 21 -6.56 4.95 -0.85
N ILE A 22 -6.73 3.81 -0.19
CA ILE A 22 -5.64 2.88 0.15
C ILE A 22 -5.91 1.54 -0.52
N ILE A 23 -5.07 1.19 -1.49
CA ILE A 23 -5.20 -0.03 -2.29
C ILE A 23 -4.03 -0.95 -1.96
N ALA A 24 -4.32 -2.20 -1.59
CA ALA A 24 -3.34 -3.26 -1.47
C ALA A 24 -3.32 -4.12 -2.73
N ARG A 25 -2.12 -4.43 -3.23
CA ARG A 25 -1.91 -5.50 -4.20
C ARG A 25 -1.44 -6.76 -3.49
N LEU A 26 -2.14 -7.85 -3.73
CA LEU A 26 -1.94 -9.12 -3.08
C LEU A 26 -1.32 -10.13 -4.04
N ASN A 27 -0.43 -10.95 -3.49
CA ASN A 27 0.03 -12.15 -4.15
C ASN A 27 -1.16 -13.14 -4.29
N PRO A 28 -1.56 -13.56 -5.51
CA PRO A 28 -2.75 -14.38 -5.72
C PRO A 28 -2.63 -15.81 -5.14
N GLN A 29 -1.42 -16.26 -4.78
CA GLN A 29 -1.23 -17.58 -4.16
C GLN A 29 -1.20 -17.53 -2.64
N SER A 30 -0.61 -16.49 -2.06
CA SER A 30 -0.36 -16.42 -0.60
C SER A 30 -1.22 -15.39 0.13
N GLY A 31 -1.94 -14.52 -0.60
CA GLY A 31 -2.72 -13.42 -0.03
C GLY A 31 -1.88 -12.33 0.64
N LYS A 32 -0.55 -12.39 0.54
CA LYS A 32 0.35 -11.41 1.15
C LYS A 32 0.31 -10.10 0.37
N ILE A 33 0.33 -8.98 1.09
CA ILE A 33 0.50 -7.65 0.51
C ILE A 33 1.90 -7.53 -0.09
N GLU A 34 1.94 -7.34 -1.41
CA GLU A 34 3.14 -7.12 -2.22
C GLU A 34 3.35 -5.64 -2.53
N ASN A 35 2.27 -4.88 -2.73
CA ASN A 35 2.34 -3.43 -2.96
C ASN A 35 1.21 -2.71 -2.22
N LEU A 36 1.46 -1.47 -1.83
CA LEU A 36 0.44 -0.55 -1.29
C LEU A 36 0.46 0.75 -2.10
N GLU A 37 -0.73 1.18 -2.51
CA GLU A 37 -0.93 2.44 -3.21
C GLU A 37 -1.80 3.36 -2.35
N VAL A 38 -1.27 4.54 -2.02
CA VAL A 38 -2.04 5.58 -1.33
C VAL A 38 -2.37 6.68 -2.33
N LEU A 39 -3.64 6.72 -2.70
CA LEU A 39 -4.23 7.75 -3.54
C LEU A 39 -4.26 9.08 -2.79
N PHE A 40 -4.19 10.18 -3.54
CA PHE A 40 -4.30 11.55 -2.99
C PHE A 40 -3.34 11.89 -1.85
N PHE A 41 -2.23 11.15 -1.71
CA PHE A 41 -1.26 11.36 -0.62
C PHE A 41 -0.77 12.81 -0.51
N SER A 42 -0.49 13.48 -1.63
CA SER A 42 -0.06 14.89 -1.63
C SER A 42 -1.10 15.85 -1.08
N THR A 43 -2.40 15.63 -1.34
CA THR A 43 -3.46 16.48 -0.79
C THR A 43 -3.72 16.17 0.69
N ARG A 44 -3.54 14.91 1.11
CA ARG A 44 -3.56 14.53 2.54
C ARG A 44 -2.44 15.20 3.34
N LEU A 45 -1.22 15.26 2.77
CA LEU A 45 -0.09 15.99 3.36
C LEU A 45 -0.37 17.49 3.52
N LEU A 46 -0.96 18.15 2.51
CA LEU A 46 -1.27 19.59 2.56
C LEU A 46 -2.25 19.96 3.67
N ARG A 47 -3.11 19.01 4.09
CA ARG A 47 -4.07 19.21 5.19
C ARG A 47 -3.47 18.89 6.56
N ASN A 48 -2.17 18.57 6.62
CA ASN A 48 -1.44 18.13 7.80
C ASN A 48 -2.15 16.98 8.54
N ASN A 49 -2.89 16.15 7.80
CA ASN A 49 -3.69 15.10 8.38
C ASN A 49 -2.84 13.83 8.46
N LEU A 50 -2.54 13.40 9.68
CA LEU A 50 -1.98 12.07 9.90
C LEU A 50 -3.02 11.05 9.43
N PHE A 51 -2.58 10.04 8.68
CA PHE A 51 -3.44 8.94 8.24
C PHE A 51 -2.83 7.61 8.69
N SER A 52 -3.69 6.63 8.92
CA SER A 52 -3.31 5.26 9.26
C SER A 52 -3.27 4.38 8.02
N LEU A 53 -2.39 3.39 8.01
CA LEU A 53 -2.45 2.28 7.07
C LEU A 53 -3.05 1.08 7.84
N PRO A 54 -4.21 0.53 7.42
CA PRO A 54 -4.87 -0.58 8.11
C PRO A 54 -4.19 -1.92 7.77
N VAL A 55 -2.90 -2.05 8.10
CA VAL A 55 -2.10 -3.25 7.82
C VAL A 55 -1.25 -3.65 9.02
N GLU A 56 -1.01 -4.94 9.17
CA GLU A 56 0.04 -5.44 10.05
C GLU A 56 1.39 -5.39 9.30
N ALA A 57 2.40 -4.77 9.91
CA ALA A 57 3.70 -4.56 9.28
C ALA A 57 4.88 -4.95 10.19
N ASP A 58 5.86 -5.65 9.60
CA ASP A 58 7.17 -5.92 10.18
C ASP A 58 8.21 -5.09 9.41
N LEU A 59 8.60 -3.95 9.98
CA LEU A 59 9.53 -3.00 9.37
C LEU A 59 10.95 -3.27 9.86
N ARG A 60 11.86 -3.55 8.93
CA ARG A 60 13.27 -3.83 9.21
C ARG A 60 14.15 -2.89 8.40
N LEU A 61 15.29 -2.49 8.96
CA LEU A 61 16.28 -1.70 8.23
C LEU A 61 16.85 -2.53 7.06
N ALA A 62 16.96 -1.90 5.90
CA ALA A 62 17.71 -2.46 4.78
C ALA A 62 19.22 -2.35 5.09
N VAL A 63 19.96 -3.43 4.85
CA VAL A 63 21.43 -3.51 4.92
C VAL A 63 22.02 -3.54 3.52
#